data_AF-A0A956HBH6-F1
#
_entry.id   AF-A0A956HBH6-F1
#
_cell.length_a   1.000
_cell.length_b   1.000
_cell.length_c   1.000
_cell.angle_alpha   90.00
_cell.angle_beta   90.00
_cell.angle_gamma   90.00
#
_symmetry.space_group_name_H-M   'P 1'
#
loop_
_entity.id
_entity.type
_entity.pdbx_description
1 polymer ?
#
loop_
_entity_poly.entity_id
_entity_poly.type
_entity_poly.pdbx_seq_one_letter_code
_entity_poly.pdbx_strand_id
1 'polypeptide(L)' 'IVADRGIHAKVDTGVWSAICRGMEDHFATGDFGRGATHGIDAITQLVARHFAPTPGNRNELPDAPLLL' A
#
# COMPACT_ATOMS: atom_id res chain seq x y z
N ILE A 1 -3.29 -6.08 -4.64
CA ILE A 1 -1.99 -5.50 -4.25
C ILE A 1 -0.89 -6.48 -4.65
N VAL A 2 0.12 -6.03 -5.38
CA VAL A 2 1.32 -6.82 -5.73
C VAL A 2 2.51 -6.10 -5.11
N ALA A 3 3.29 -6.81 -4.30
CA ALA A 3 4.45 -6.25 -3.60
C ALA A 3 5.74 -6.88 -4.10
N ASP A 4 6.84 -6.11 -4.08
CA ASP A 4 8.16 -6.68 -4.31
C ASP A 4 8.48 -7.75 -3.24
N ARG A 5 9.30 -8.73 -3.64
CA ARG A 5 9.73 -9.87 -2.80
C ARG A 5 10.31 -9.43 -1.45
N GLY A 6 11.04 -8.31 -1.39
CA GLY A 6 11.66 -7.82 -0.16
C GLY A 6 10.65 -7.35 0.87
N ILE A 7 9.58 -6.67 0.43
CA ILE A 7 8.49 -6.23 1.30
C ILE A 7 7.61 -7.44 1.66
N HIS A 8 7.28 -8.29 0.69
CA HIS A 8 6.44 -9.47 0.92
C HIS A 8 7.04 -10.42 1.97
N ALA A 9 8.36 -10.59 1.98
CA ALA A 9 9.06 -11.43 2.96
C ALA A 9 9.00 -10.93 4.41
N LYS A 10 8.52 -9.69 4.65
CA LYS A 10 8.44 -9.09 6.00
C LYS A 10 7.04 -9.14 6.62
N VAL A 11 6.02 -9.56 5.87
CA VAL A 11 4.63 -9.47 6.30
C VAL A 11 3.94 -10.84 6.24
N ASP A 12 2.89 -10.99 7.05
CA ASP A 12 2.14 -12.24 7.10
C ASP A 12 1.34 -12.52 5.82
N THR A 13 1.16 -13.81 5.55
CA THR A 13 0.35 -14.33 4.43
C THR A 13 -1.14 -14.04 4.66
N GLY A 14 -1.57 -12.82 4.34
CA GLY A 14 -2.97 -12.40 4.45
C GLY A 14 -3.17 -10.90 4.57
N VAL A 15 -2.13 -10.16 5.00
CA VAL A 15 -2.20 -8.71 5.19
C VAL A 15 -2.61 -7.98 3.91
N TRP A 16 -2.05 -8.37 2.75
CA TRP A 16 -2.40 -7.76 1.47
C TRP A 16 -3.87 -7.97 1.10
N SER A 17 -4.41 -9.16 1.36
CA SER A 17 -5.82 -9.45 1.10
C SER A 17 -6.73 -8.64 2.02
N ALA A 18 -6.35 -8.45 3.29
CA ALA A 18 -7.11 -7.63 4.22
C ALA A 18 -7.16 -6.15 3.78
N ILE A 19 -6.02 -5.59 3.37
CA ILE A 19 -5.99 -4.20 2.87
C ILE A 19 -6.80 -4.08 1.58
N CYS A 20 -6.68 -5.04 0.66
CA CYS A 20 -7.45 -5.05 -0.59
C CYS A 20 -8.96 -5.04 -0.32
N ARG A 21 -9.44 -5.85 0.63
CA ARG A 21 -10.86 -5.85 1.03
C ARG A 21 -11.32 -4.50 1.58
N GLY A 22 -10.51 -3.83 2.41
CA GLY A 22 -10.86 -2.49 2.89
C GLY A 22 -10.95 -1.45 1.77
N MET A 23 -10.12 -1.57 0.74
CA MET A 23 -10.25 -0.74 -0.47
C MET A 23 -11.53 -1.07 -1.25
N GLU A 24 -11.82 -2.36 -1.42
CA GLU A 24 -13.01 -2.86 -2.13
C GLU A 24 -14.33 -2.41 -1.48
N ASP A 25 -14.39 -2.32 -0.15
CA ASP A 25 -15.58 -1.81 0.56
C ASP A 25 -15.92 -0.37 0.15
N HIS A 26 -14.91 0.48 -0.03
CA HIS A 26 -15.08 1.84 -0.55
C HIS A 26 -15.42 1.86 -2.06
N PHE A 27 -14.78 0.98 -2.83
CA PHE A 27 -15.04 0.88 -4.27
C PHE A 27 -16.47 0.41 -4.56
N ALA A 28 -17.01 -0.47 -3.72
CA ALA A 28 -18.39 -0.98 -3.84
C ALA A 28 -19.44 0.14 -3.75
N THR A 29 -19.12 1.26 -3.09
CA THR A 29 -19.99 2.44 -3.01
C THR A 29 -19.63 3.53 -4.03
N GLY A 30 -18.72 3.26 -4.97
CA GLY A 30 -18.23 4.23 -5.96
C GLY A 30 -17.24 5.26 -5.41
N ASP A 31 -16.78 5.11 -4.17
CA ASP A 31 -15.83 6.04 -3.53
C ASP A 31 -14.38 5.61 -3.82
N PHE A 32 -14.00 5.65 -5.11
CA PHE A 32 -12.70 5.16 -5.57
C PHE A 32 -11.52 5.96 -5.02
N GLY A 33 -11.67 7.28 -4.91
CA GLY A 33 -10.61 8.14 -4.35
C GLY A 33 -10.28 7.75 -2.93
N ARG A 34 -11.30 7.56 -2.08
CA ARG A 34 -11.12 7.14 -0.70
C ARG A 34 -10.62 5.72 -0.56
N GLY A 35 -11.12 4.79 -1.37
CA GLY A 35 -10.61 3.41 -1.35
C GLY A 35 -9.12 3.35 -1.71
N ALA A 36 -8.68 4.14 -2.68
CA ALA A 36 -7.27 4.20 -3.07
C ALA A 36 -6.39 4.78 -1.95
N THR A 37 -6.77 5.93 -1.37
CA THR A 37 -6.01 6.55 -0.28
C THR A 37 -6.00 5.70 0.98
N HIS A 38 -7.12 5.04 1.32
CA HIS A 38 -7.19 4.08 2.42
C HIS A 38 -6.15 2.95 2.26
N GLY A 39 -6.04 2.39 1.05
CA GLY A 39 -5.03 1.38 0.74
C GLY A 39 -3.61 1.90 0.91
N ILE A 40 -3.30 3.08 0.36
CA ILE A 40 -1.98 3.72 0.47
C ILE A 40 -1.61 3.96 1.94
N ASP A 41 -2.53 4.47 2.76
CA ASP A 41 -2.29 4.74 4.17
C ASP A 41 -2.02 3.45 4.96
N ALA A 42 -2.83 2.41 4.73
CA ALA A 42 -2.66 1.11 5.38
C ALA A 42 -1.32 0.46 5.02
N ILE A 43 -0.95 0.50 3.74
CA ILE A 43 0.36 0.00 3.26
C ILE A 43 1.50 0.83 3.87
N THR A 44 1.37 2.15 3.91
CA THR A 44 2.38 3.05 4.49
C THR A 44 2.65 2.72 5.95
N GLN A 45 1.60 2.55 6.75
CA GLN A 45 1.73 2.18 8.16
C GLN A 45 2.34 0.78 8.34
N LEU A 46 1.99 -0.17 7.48
CA LEU A 46 2.55 -1.52 7.51
C LEU A 46 4.06 -1.51 7.19
N VAL A 47 4.44 -0.87 6.09
CA VAL A 47 5.83 -0.84 5.62
C VAL A 47 6.71 -0.10 6.63
N ALA A 48 6.24 1.00 7.21
CA ALA A 48 6.99 1.78 8.21
C ALA A 48 7.35 0.97 9.48
N ARG A 49 6.59 -0.09 9.82
CA ARG A 49 6.92 -0.99 10.95
C ARG A 49 8.18 -1.82 10.71
N HIS A 50 8.47 -2.14 9.45
CA HIS A 50 9.60 -2.97 9.06
C HIS A 50 10.76 -2.17 8.46
N PHE A 51 10.44 -1.02 7.87
CA PHE A 51 11.36 -0.14 7.15
C PHE A 51 11.14 1.29 7.64
N ALA A 52 11.62 1.58 8.84
CA ALA A 52 11.50 2.91 9.41
C ALA A 52 12.25 3.94 8.52
N PRO A 53 11.68 5.14 8.29
CA PRO A 53 12.34 6.17 7.50
C PRO A 53 13.69 6.57 8.12
N THR A 54 14.73 6.59 7.32
CA THR A 54 16.07 7.06 7.74
C THR A 54 16.42 8.38 7.07
N PRO A 55 17.30 9.20 7.67
CA PRO A 55 17.84 10.38 6.99
C PRO A 55 18.46 10.00 5.64
N GLY A 56 18.17 10.78 4.60
CA GLY A 56 18.66 10.51 3.24
C GLY A 56 17.86 9.49 2.43
N ASN A 57 16.74 8.97 2.97
CA ASN A 57 15.83 8.14 2.19
C ASN A 57 15.25 8.97 1.03
N ARG A 58 15.46 8.51 -0.20
CA ARG A 58 15.06 9.22 -1.43
C ARG A 58 13.77 8.63 -1.97
N ASN A 59 13.03 9.43 -2.74
CA ASN A 59 11.92 8.87 -3.51
C ASN A 59 12.47 8.06 -4.69
N GLU A 60 12.38 6.73 -4.60
CA GLU A 60 12.91 5.80 -5.61
C GLU A 60 11.93 5.53 -6.76
N LEU A 61 10.63 5.79 -6.54
CA LEU A 61 9.55 5.54 -7.50
C LEU A 61 8.72 6.82 -7.70
N PRO A 62 8.20 7.08 -8.91
CA PRO A 62 7.29 8.21 -9.12
C PRO A 62 5.99 8.07 -8.31
N ASP A 63 5.50 9.17 -7.74
CA ASP A 63 4.22 9.18 -7.01
C ASP A 63 3.00 9.19 -7.95
N ALA A 64 3.20 9.61 -9.21
CA ALA A 64 2.13 9.68 -10.19
C ALA A 64 1.72 8.27 -10.67
N PRO A 65 0.41 7.98 -10.79
CA PRO A 65 -0.05 6.73 -11.37
C PRO A 65 0.47 6.55 -12.80
N LEU A 66 0.92 5.35 -13.12
CA LEU A 66 1.21 4.94 -14.49
C LEU A 66 -0.06 4.40 -15.14
N LEU A 67 -0.45 4.98 -16.27
CA LEU A 67 -1.56 4.50 -17.11
C LEU A 67 -0.96 3.74 -18.30
N LEU A 68 -1.47 2.53 -18.56
CA LEU A 68 -1.03 1.63 -19.63
C LEU A 68 -2.08 1.53 -20.74
#